data_AF-A0A3D4CSL3-F1
#
_entry.id   AF-A0A3D4CSL3-F1
#
_cell.length_a   1.000
_cell.length_b   1.000
_cell.length_c   1.000
_cell.angle_alpha   90.00
_cell.angle_beta   90.00
_cell.angle_gamma   90.00
#
_symmetry.space_group_name_H-M   'P 1'
#
loop_
_entity.id
_entity.type
_entity.pdbx_description
1 polymer ?
#
loop_
_entity_poly.entity_id
_entity_poly.type
_entity_poly.pdbx_seq_one_letter_code
_entity_poly.pdbx_strand_id
1 'polypeptide(L)'
;EAIADLEHGYCARPGEVDLRLIGTVSSIREARDVVRDAFAGELVSDDGANLEKVVVHLLAGQGRTLAIAESCTGGLIASRITDVPGSSGVFRYGFVTYANEAKQDLLGVSRDALRTHGAVSGPVAQQMAEGALEAGGADLAVAVTGIAGPAGG
;
A
#
# COMPACT_ATOMS: atom_id res chain seq x y z
N GLU A 1 -31.50 -6.98 -10.36
CA GLU A 1 -32.19 -8.23 -10.75
C GLU A 1 -31.14 -9.35 -10.85
N ALA A 2 -31.57 -10.61 -10.93
CA ALA A 2 -30.63 -11.70 -11.17
C ALA A 2 -30.16 -11.64 -12.63
N ILE A 3 -28.85 -11.58 -12.85
CA ILE A 3 -28.26 -11.65 -14.19
C ILE A 3 -28.25 -13.12 -14.61
N ALA A 4 -28.85 -13.42 -15.77
CA ALA A 4 -28.91 -14.79 -16.28
C ALA A 4 -27.50 -15.33 -16.61
N ASP A 5 -27.30 -16.64 -16.44
CA ASP A 5 -26.02 -17.33 -16.70
C ASP A 5 -24.82 -16.67 -16.00
N LEU A 6 -25.03 -16.19 -14.77
CA LEU A 6 -24.01 -15.63 -13.91
C LEU A 6 -23.93 -16.40 -12.59
N GLU A 7 -22.74 -16.91 -12.31
CA GLU A 7 -22.32 -17.37 -11.00
C GLU A 7 -21.34 -16.37 -10.40
N HIS A 8 -21.37 -16.20 -9.08
CA HIS A 8 -20.40 -15.37 -8.36
C HIS A 8 -19.93 -16.06 -7.09
N GLY A 9 -18.71 -15.75 -6.68
CA GLY A 9 -18.14 -16.22 -5.42
C GLY A 9 -17.08 -15.26 -4.92
N TYR A 10 -16.72 -15.32 -3.64
CA TYR A 10 -15.72 -14.44 -3.07
C TYR A 10 -14.68 -15.20 -2.23
N CYS A 11 -13.48 -14.64 -2.14
CA CYS A 11 -12.41 -15.12 -1.28
C CYS A 11 -11.87 -13.94 -0.46
N ALA A 12 -12.05 -13.99 0.86
CA ALA A 12 -11.50 -12.98 1.77
C ALA A 12 -10.09 -13.38 2.22
N ARG A 13 -9.18 -12.42 2.21
CA ARG A 13 -7.83 -12.51 2.79
C ARG A 13 -7.60 -11.30 3.70
N PRO A 14 -6.59 -11.33 4.59
CA PRO A 14 -6.26 -10.15 5.38
C PRO A 14 -6.03 -8.92 4.49
N GLY A 15 -6.91 -7.93 4.59
CA GLY A 15 -6.82 -6.67 3.86
C GLY A 15 -7.41 -6.64 2.45
N GLU A 16 -7.96 -7.75 1.93
CA GLU A 16 -8.54 -7.78 0.57
C GLU A 16 -9.68 -8.81 0.42
N VAL A 17 -10.56 -8.58 -0.55
CA VAL A 17 -11.61 -9.53 -0.94
C VAL A 17 -11.60 -9.67 -2.47
N ASP A 18 -11.37 -10.88 -2.96
CA ASP A 18 -11.50 -11.20 -4.39
C ASP A 18 -12.95 -11.59 -4.70
N LEU A 19 -13.68 -10.80 -5.48
CA LEU A 19 -14.96 -11.19 -6.05
C LEU A 19 -14.76 -11.79 -7.45
N ARG A 20 -15.23 -13.02 -7.65
CA ARG A 20 -15.13 -13.75 -8.92
C ARG A 20 -16.50 -13.79 -9.58
N LEU A 21 -16.55 -13.39 -10.84
CA LEU A 21 -17.72 -13.46 -11.71
C LEU A 21 -17.46 -14.52 -12.79
N ILE A 22 -18.36 -15.48 -12.92
CA ILE A 22 -18.24 -16.62 -13.82
C ILE A 22 -19.52 -16.70 -14.65
N GLY A 23 -19.41 -16.81 -15.96
CA GLY A 23 -20.57 -16.80 -16.84
C GLY A 23 -20.21 -16.51 -18.28
N THR A 24 -21.22 -16.11 -19.06
CA THR A 24 -21.02 -15.59 -20.41
C THR A 24 -20.31 -14.23 -20.39
N VAL A 25 -19.69 -13.84 -21.51
CA VAL A 25 -19.04 -12.52 -21.62
C VAL A 25 -20.02 -11.37 -21.37
N SER A 26 -21.27 -11.50 -21.83
CA SER A 26 -22.33 -10.53 -21.60
C SER A 26 -22.72 -10.45 -20.12
N SER A 27 -22.94 -11.59 -19.46
CA SER A 27 -23.34 -11.61 -18.04
C SER A 27 -22.22 -11.10 -17.14
N ILE A 28 -20.96 -11.43 -17.43
CA ILE A 28 -19.80 -10.90 -16.70
C ILE A 28 -19.68 -9.38 -16.87
N ARG A 29 -19.90 -8.83 -18.07
CA ARG A 29 -19.82 -7.38 -18.30
C ARG A 29 -20.90 -6.63 -17.54
N GLU A 30 -22.14 -7.09 -17.63
CA GLU A 30 -23.26 -6.50 -16.88
C GLU A 30 -23.01 -6.56 -15.37
N ALA A 31 -22.55 -7.71 -14.87
CA ALA A 31 -22.22 -7.89 -13.46
C ALA A 31 -21.04 -7.02 -13.02
N ARG A 32 -20.03 -6.85 -13.87
CA ARG A 32 -18.88 -5.98 -13.61
C ARG A 32 -19.36 -4.55 -13.38
N ASP A 33 -20.25 -4.03 -14.22
CA ASP A 33 -20.75 -2.65 -14.06
C ASP A 33 -21.48 -2.48 -12.73
N VAL A 34 -22.36 -3.43 -12.37
CA VAL A 34 -23.04 -3.43 -11.07
C VAL A 34 -22.07 -3.47 -9.89
N VAL A 35 -21.04 -4.33 -9.95
CA VAL A 35 -20.03 -4.45 -8.89
C VAL A 35 -19.20 -3.18 -8.78
N ARG A 36 -18.77 -2.60 -9.91
CA ARG A 36 -17.98 -1.36 -9.92
C ARG A 36 -18.75 -0.21 -9.28
N ASP A 37 -20.04 -0.11 -9.56
CA ASP A 37 -20.88 0.93 -8.98
C ASP A 37 -21.13 0.69 -7.49
N ALA A 38 -21.35 -0.57 -7.08
CA ALA A 38 -21.61 -0.93 -5.68
C ALA A 38 -20.38 -0.78 -4.78
N PHE A 39 -19.17 -0.98 -5.29
CA PHE A 39 -17.92 -1.00 -4.53
C PHE A 39 -16.90 0.04 -5.03
N ALA A 40 -17.38 1.14 -5.62
CA ALA A 40 -16.49 2.14 -6.24
C ALA A 40 -15.44 2.71 -5.27
N GLY A 41 -15.75 2.79 -3.97
CA GLY A 41 -14.82 3.29 -2.94
C GLY A 41 -13.74 2.30 -2.52
N GLU A 42 -14.00 1.00 -2.71
CA GLU A 42 -13.15 -0.10 -2.26
C GLU A 42 -12.47 -0.84 -3.42
N LEU A 43 -12.87 -0.56 -4.66
CA LEU A 43 -12.36 -1.23 -5.85
C LEU A 43 -10.91 -0.85 -6.13
N VAL A 44 -10.00 -1.80 -5.92
CA VAL A 44 -8.57 -1.66 -6.24
C VAL A 44 -8.27 -2.06 -7.69
N SER A 45 -8.85 -3.16 -8.16
CA SER A 45 -8.68 -3.69 -9.51
C SER A 45 -9.94 -4.44 -9.95
N ASP A 46 -10.23 -4.39 -11.25
CA ASP A 46 -11.25 -5.20 -11.91
C ASP A 46 -10.67 -6.06 -13.06
N ASP A 47 -9.35 -6.15 -13.14
CA ASP A 47 -8.59 -6.97 -14.10
C ASP A 47 -7.74 -8.06 -13.42
N GLY A 48 -7.90 -8.22 -12.10
CA GLY A 48 -7.18 -9.22 -11.30
C GLY A 48 -5.76 -8.81 -10.89
N ALA A 49 -5.37 -7.55 -11.10
CA ALA A 49 -4.13 -7.01 -10.54
C ALA A 49 -4.22 -6.90 -9.01
N ASN A 50 -3.16 -7.30 -8.32
CA ASN A 50 -3.01 -7.05 -6.89
C ASN A 50 -2.63 -5.58 -6.62
N LEU A 51 -2.72 -5.17 -5.36
CA LEU A 51 -2.55 -3.77 -4.93
C LEU A 51 -1.20 -3.17 -5.35
N GLU A 52 -0.10 -3.89 -5.14
CA GLU A 52 1.25 -3.45 -5.52
C GLU A 52 1.38 -3.20 -7.02
N LYS A 53 0.77 -4.04 -7.86
CA LYS A 53 0.79 -3.86 -9.31
C LYS A 53 -0.04 -2.65 -9.74
N VAL A 54 -1.20 -2.44 -9.11
CA VAL A 54 -2.02 -1.24 -9.33
C VAL A 54 -1.22 0.01 -8.99
N VAL A 55 -0.58 0.06 -7.82
CA VAL A 55 0.25 1.20 -7.38
C VAL A 55 1.39 1.46 -8.36
N VAL A 56 2.18 0.44 -8.71
CA VAL A 56 3.33 0.60 -9.61
C VAL A 56 2.90 1.10 -10.99
N HIS A 57 1.83 0.54 -11.57
CA HIS A 57 1.35 0.96 -12.88
C HIS A 57 0.76 2.38 -12.87
N LEU A 58 0.02 2.75 -11.82
CA LEU A 58 -0.53 4.11 -11.69
C LEU A 58 0.58 5.15 -11.59
N LEU A 59 1.60 4.89 -10.76
CA LEU A 59 2.75 5.79 -10.63
C LEU A 59 3.56 5.88 -11.91
N ALA A 60 3.82 4.74 -12.57
CA ALA A 60 4.53 4.70 -13.84
C ALA A 60 3.80 5.49 -14.93
N GLY A 61 2.47 5.33 -15.03
CA GLY A 61 1.63 6.08 -15.99
C GLY A 61 1.60 7.59 -15.71
N GLN A 62 1.84 8.00 -14.47
CA GLN A 62 1.94 9.41 -14.05
C GLN A 62 3.38 9.95 -14.09
N GLY A 63 4.37 9.11 -14.39
CA GLY A 63 5.78 9.48 -14.30
C GLY A 63 6.23 9.87 -12.88
N ARG A 64 5.56 9.32 -11.85
CA ARG A 64 5.83 9.62 -10.44
C ARG A 64 6.63 8.51 -9.76
N THR A 65 7.34 8.90 -8.72
CA THR A 65 8.21 8.04 -7.91
C THR A 65 7.74 7.95 -6.46
N LEU A 66 8.13 6.86 -5.79
CA LEU A 66 7.75 6.51 -4.43
C LEU A 66 8.99 6.23 -3.57
N ALA A 67 8.99 6.76 -2.36
CA ALA A 67 9.86 6.34 -1.26
C ALA A 67 9.04 5.66 -0.17
N ILE A 68 9.64 4.73 0.58
CA ILE A 68 8.96 3.98 1.64
C ILE A 68 9.79 4.02 2.92
N ALA A 69 9.19 4.37 4.05
CA ALA A 69 9.76 4.20 5.39
C ALA A 69 9.03 3.09 6.16
N GLU A 70 9.77 2.08 6.60
CA GLU A 70 9.22 0.90 7.27
C GLU A 70 9.82 0.73 8.67
N SER A 71 8.96 0.55 9.67
CA SER A 71 9.35 0.07 11.00
C SER A 71 8.83 -1.36 11.18
N CYS A 72 7.62 -1.55 11.68
CA CYS A 72 7.10 -2.87 12.05
C CYS A 72 6.89 -3.86 10.89
N THR A 73 6.89 -3.38 9.63
CA THR A 73 6.80 -4.23 8.44
C THR A 73 8.16 -4.74 7.96
N GLY A 74 9.28 -4.17 8.45
CA GLY A 74 10.62 -4.71 8.25
C GLY A 74 11.09 -4.83 6.79
N GLY A 75 10.52 -4.07 5.86
CA GLY A 75 10.85 -4.17 4.43
C GLY A 75 9.81 -4.91 3.58
N LEU A 76 8.72 -5.41 4.18
CA LEU A 76 7.69 -6.15 3.46
C LEU A 76 7.00 -5.30 2.38
N ILE A 77 6.79 -4.01 2.62
CA ILE A 77 6.14 -3.14 1.63
C ILE A 77 7.08 -2.93 0.44
N ALA A 78 8.35 -2.60 0.71
CA ALA A 78 9.37 -2.48 -0.32
C ALA A 78 9.49 -3.78 -1.14
N SER A 79 9.52 -4.94 -0.47
CA SER A 79 9.56 -6.25 -1.14
C SER A 79 8.40 -6.43 -2.12
N ARG A 80 7.16 -6.19 -1.68
CA ARG A 80 5.97 -6.32 -2.54
C ARG A 80 6.00 -5.37 -3.73
N ILE A 81 6.46 -4.13 -3.55
CA ILE A 81 6.63 -3.19 -4.66
C ILE A 81 7.69 -3.70 -5.64
N THR A 82 8.83 -4.20 -5.15
CA THR A 82 9.92 -4.69 -6.01
C THR A 82 9.60 -5.97 -6.75
N ASP A 83 8.65 -6.78 -6.25
CA ASP A 83 8.17 -8.00 -6.92
C ASP A 83 7.40 -7.70 -8.22
N VAL A 84 6.96 -6.45 -8.42
CA VAL A 84 6.26 -6.04 -9.65
C VAL A 84 7.28 -5.71 -10.75
N PRO A 85 7.19 -6.32 -11.95
CA PRO A 85 8.04 -5.95 -13.08
C PRO A 85 7.91 -4.48 -13.44
N GLY A 86 9.05 -3.80 -13.66
CA GLY A 86 9.08 -2.36 -13.96
C GLY A 86 9.07 -1.44 -12.74
N SER A 87 9.03 -1.99 -11.53
CA SER A 87 9.07 -1.23 -10.26
C SER A 87 10.27 -0.29 -10.13
N SER A 88 11.40 -0.59 -10.77
CA SER A 88 12.59 0.29 -10.79
C SER A 88 12.35 1.67 -11.43
N GLY A 89 11.31 1.80 -12.26
CA GLY A 89 10.88 3.09 -12.82
C GLY A 89 10.19 4.00 -11.80
N VAL A 90 9.65 3.43 -10.72
CA VAL A 90 8.83 4.15 -9.73
C VAL A 90 9.44 4.13 -8.33
N PHE A 91 10.16 3.08 -7.94
CA PHE A 91 10.65 2.87 -6.59
C PHE A 91 12.18 2.81 -6.58
N ARG A 92 12.80 3.68 -5.78
CA ARG A 92 14.26 3.83 -5.70
C ARG A 92 14.81 3.69 -4.28
N TYR A 93 14.06 4.17 -3.29
CA TYR A 93 14.54 4.26 -1.91
C TYR A 93 13.52 3.68 -0.93
N GLY A 94 13.98 2.69 -0.17
CA GLY A 94 13.28 2.13 0.99
C GLY A 94 14.14 2.28 2.24
N PHE A 95 13.54 2.71 3.33
CA PHE A 95 14.20 2.95 4.61
C PHE A 95 13.60 2.05 5.68
N VAL A 96 14.34 1.03 6.10
CA VAL A 96 13.96 0.23 7.26
C VAL A 96 14.51 0.90 8.52
N THR A 97 13.64 1.59 9.26
CA THR A 97 13.98 2.39 10.45
C THR A 97 13.34 1.80 11.71
N TYR A 98 13.69 0.54 12.02
CA TYR A 98 13.11 -0.20 13.14
C TYR A 98 13.38 0.47 14.50
N ALA A 99 14.60 0.97 14.71
CA ALA A 99 15.03 1.65 15.93
C ALA A 99 14.73 3.16 15.91
N ASN A 100 14.57 3.78 17.08
CA ASN A 100 14.34 5.22 17.22
C ASN A 100 15.53 6.05 16.71
N GLU A 101 16.74 5.53 16.90
CA GLU A 101 17.99 6.09 16.39
C GLU A 101 17.96 6.10 14.86
N ALA A 102 17.55 4.99 14.22
CA ALA A 102 17.43 4.92 12.77
C ALA A 102 16.37 5.89 12.22
N LYS A 103 15.23 6.07 12.92
CA LYS A 103 14.22 7.08 12.57
C LYS A 103 14.80 8.50 12.59
N GLN A 104 15.63 8.82 13.57
CA GLN A 104 16.32 10.11 13.67
C GLN A 104 17.39 10.28 12.60
N ASP A 105 18.31 9.31 12.49
CA ASP A 105 19.52 9.44 11.68
C ASP A 105 19.23 9.40 10.19
N LEU A 106 18.27 8.59 9.76
CA LEU A 106 17.98 8.38 8.34
C LEU A 106 16.82 9.23 7.83
N LEU A 107 15.85 9.57 8.69
CA LEU A 107 14.61 10.25 8.30
C LEU A 107 14.37 11.56 9.04
N GLY A 108 15.31 12.01 9.89
CA GLY A 108 15.19 13.30 10.58
C GLY A 108 14.04 13.37 11.60
N VAL A 109 13.47 12.22 12.02
CA VAL A 109 12.40 12.21 13.02
C VAL A 109 12.93 12.84 14.31
N SER A 110 12.23 13.86 14.81
CA SER A 110 12.69 14.62 15.98
C SER A 110 12.66 13.80 17.27
N ARG A 111 13.66 14.01 18.13
CA ARG A 111 13.71 13.44 19.49
C ARG A 111 12.48 13.81 20.31
N ASP A 112 12.01 15.04 20.16
CA ASP A 112 10.84 15.52 20.91
C ASP A 112 9.56 14.83 20.49
N ALA A 113 9.35 14.55 19.20
CA ALA A 113 8.19 13.77 18.76
C ALA A 113 8.24 12.35 19.31
N LEU A 114 9.40 11.69 19.25
CA LEU A 114 9.58 10.34 19.80
C LEU A 114 9.33 10.29 21.31
N ARG A 115 9.83 11.29 22.06
CA ARG A 115 9.65 11.38 23.51
C ARG A 115 8.20 11.70 23.91
N THR A 116 7.53 12.56 23.15
CA THR A 116 6.20 13.09 23.50
C THR A 116 5.07 12.15 23.04
N HIS A 117 5.19 11.59 21.84
CA HIS A 117 4.13 10.80 21.21
C HIS A 117 4.45 9.30 21.13
N GLY A 118 5.71 8.91 21.36
CA GLY A 118 6.16 7.54 21.15
C GLY A 118 6.35 7.19 19.67
N ALA A 119 7.10 6.12 19.42
CA ALA A 119 7.46 5.68 18.06
C ALA A 119 6.24 5.20 17.24
N VAL A 120 5.19 4.76 17.91
CA VAL A 120 3.94 4.28 17.28
C VAL A 120 2.88 5.37 17.41
N SER A 121 2.99 6.39 16.56
CA SER A 121 2.10 7.54 16.58
C SER A 121 1.98 8.19 15.21
N GLY A 122 0.86 8.87 14.97
CA GLY A 122 0.63 9.64 13.74
C GLY A 122 1.72 10.69 13.47
N PRO A 123 2.15 11.50 14.45
CA PRO A 123 3.22 12.47 14.26
C PRO A 123 4.56 11.85 13.85
N VAL A 124 4.93 10.70 14.43
CA VAL A 124 6.16 10.00 14.05
C VAL A 124 6.03 9.37 12.67
N ALA A 125 4.89 8.77 12.33
CA ALA A 125 4.64 8.25 10.98
C ALA A 125 4.74 9.37 9.93
N GLN A 126 4.18 10.56 10.22
CA GLN A 126 4.27 11.71 9.35
C GLN A 126 5.73 12.15 9.14
N GLN A 127 6.50 12.34 10.21
CA GLN A 127 7.92 12.73 10.10
C GLN A 127 8.75 11.66 9.37
N MET A 128 8.44 10.37 9.55
CA MET A 128 9.07 9.30 8.79
C MET A 128 8.77 9.42 7.28
N ALA A 129 7.54 9.75 6.90
CA ALA A 129 7.16 9.92 5.50
C ALA A 129 7.80 11.16 4.87
N GLU A 130 7.79 12.28 5.59
CA GLU A 130 8.45 13.53 5.18
C GLU A 130 9.96 13.32 4.99
N GLY A 131 10.63 12.69 5.95
CA GLY A 131 12.05 12.36 5.85
C GLY A 131 12.37 11.41 4.70
N ALA A 132 11.50 10.44 4.41
CA ALA A 132 11.69 9.51 3.29
C ALA A 132 11.51 10.20 1.95
N LEU A 133 10.57 11.16 1.86
CA LEU A 133 10.36 11.99 0.68
C LEU A 133 11.60 12.83 0.38
N GLU A 134 12.14 13.50 1.40
CA GLU A 134 13.34 14.35 1.29
C GLU A 134 14.59 13.54 0.97
N ALA A 135 14.86 12.48 1.74
CA ALA A 135 16.07 11.66 1.56
C ALA A 135 16.05 10.84 0.26
N GLY A 136 14.87 10.42 -0.19
CA GLY A 136 14.69 9.66 -1.42
C GLY A 136 14.50 10.51 -2.68
N GLY A 137 14.22 11.82 -2.54
CA GLY A 137 13.89 12.71 -3.65
C GLY A 137 12.73 12.20 -4.51
N ALA A 138 11.74 11.55 -3.87
CA ALA A 138 10.58 10.97 -4.55
C ALA A 138 9.42 11.96 -4.64
N ASP A 139 8.44 11.68 -5.49
CA ASP A 139 7.21 12.49 -5.59
C ASP A 139 6.21 12.19 -4.48
N LEU A 140 6.25 10.97 -3.95
CA LEU A 140 5.37 10.46 -2.90
C LEU A 140 6.17 9.63 -1.90
N ALA A 141 5.71 9.61 -0.65
CA ALA A 141 6.25 8.75 0.37
C ALA A 141 5.13 8.13 1.22
N VAL A 142 5.35 6.89 1.66
CA VAL A 142 4.52 6.23 2.67
C VAL A 142 5.39 5.77 3.83
N ALA A 143 4.88 5.89 5.05
CA ALA A 143 5.56 5.42 6.24
C ALA A 143 4.65 4.51 7.08
N VAL A 144 5.24 3.48 7.66
CA VAL A 144 4.54 2.56 8.56
C VAL A 144 5.32 2.38 9.86
N THR A 145 4.65 2.72 10.96
CA THR A 145 5.07 2.43 12.33
C THR A 145 3.91 1.83 13.11
N GLY A 146 4.21 0.91 14.01
CA GLY A 146 3.21 0.04 14.62
C GLY A 146 3.82 -0.90 15.64
N ILE A 147 2.97 -1.52 16.45
CA ILE A 147 3.37 -2.61 17.35
C ILE A 147 3.14 -3.92 16.59
N ALA A 148 4.21 -4.67 16.33
CA ALA A 148 4.11 -5.98 15.67
C ALA A 148 3.48 -7.06 16.56
N GLY A 149 3.45 -6.86 17.89
CA GLY A 149 2.87 -7.77 18.88
C GLY A 149 3.73 -9.01 19.18
N PRO A 150 3.34 -9.86 20.15
CA PRO A 150 2.19 -9.71 21.05
C PRO A 150 2.50 -8.93 22.33
N ALA A 151 3.77 -8.73 22.69
CA ALA A 151 4.19 -8.20 23.99
C ALA A 151 4.04 -6.68 24.17
N GLY A 152 3.32 -5.99 23.26
CA GLY A 152 2.90 -4.59 23.42
C GLY A 152 3.98 -3.63 23.92
N GLY A 153 4.76 -3.05 22.99
CA GLY A 153 5.60 -1.85 23.13
C GLY A 153 6.02 -1.41 24.53
#